data_AF-A0AAU7IDE1-F1
#
_entry.id   AF-A0AAU7IDE1-F1
#
_cell.length_a   1.000
_cell.length_b   1.000
_cell.length_c   1.000
_cell.angle_alpha   90.00
_cell.angle_beta   90.00
_cell.angle_gamma   90.00
#
_symmetry.space_group_name_H-M   'P 1'
#
loop_
_entity.id
_entity.type
_entity.pdbx_description
1 polymer ?
#
loop_
_entity_poly.entity_id
_entity_poly.type
_entity_poly.pdbx_seq_one_letter_code
_entity_poly.pdbx_strand_id
1 'polypeptide(L)'
;MFTDIENILQSQKISGEAFFVADTQGVVDIFKVNLEPNAEVDLTTSFSKSIMDNIIEPNRGKAVIPLVSTLLERDKQVFEYDHLAINHLPIEFTKMNDVLNFGVNGNATQFDFTTQSLTSVKAVIYHICDGNGNSVVIYQHKYPVSLHKKTKKSFFSLNGRTLDKITHDSIDINDTIDFFFFQNKYYALNIKLLERMYGLESVIDNLANNSTPLIISLGIVNTQGMPAPLDIFKDMYKDRAFMRRLAMVSKGSLVQTGVSIPQIQQVMQQFPVFQRNIDLTGGLVNLNTKDQKRYFIRLLNNEASFAALDNSPFLAVEKDSAA
;
A
#
# COMPACT_ATOMS: atom_id res chain seq x y z
N MET A 1 5.67 15.31 7.29
CA MET A 1 5.11 14.73 6.04
C MET A 1 3.95 15.53 5.49
N PHE A 2 2.72 15.44 6.02
CA PHE A 2 1.55 16.11 5.40
C PHE A 2 1.70 17.64 5.30
N THR A 3 2.24 18.29 6.33
CA THR A 3 2.59 19.73 6.29
C THR A 3 3.65 20.04 5.25
N ASP A 4 4.62 19.15 5.03
CA ASP A 4 5.67 19.36 4.02
C ASP A 4 5.09 19.28 2.61
N ILE A 5 4.18 18.32 2.38
CA ILE A 5 3.42 18.20 1.13
C ILE A 5 2.54 19.45 0.94
N GLU A 6 1.82 19.89 1.98
CA GLU A 6 1.02 21.12 1.95
C GLU A 6 1.85 22.35 1.53
N ASN A 7 3.06 22.50 2.07
CA ASN A 7 3.98 23.57 1.71
C ASN A 7 4.41 23.52 0.23
N ILE A 8 4.64 22.32 -0.33
CA ILE A 8 4.93 22.14 -1.75
C ILE A 8 3.76 22.67 -2.60
N LEU A 9 2.53 22.29 -2.22
CA LEU A 9 1.32 22.68 -2.95
C LEU A 9 1.02 24.18 -2.89
N GLN A 10 1.51 24.89 -1.87
CA GLN A 10 1.33 26.33 -1.69
C GLN A 10 2.45 27.16 -2.34
N SER A 11 3.46 26.52 -2.94
CA SER A 11 4.55 27.23 -3.61
C SER A 11 4.06 28.05 -4.80
N GLN A 12 4.57 29.27 -4.93
CA GLN A 12 4.32 30.13 -6.10
C GLN A 12 4.98 29.61 -7.38
N LYS A 13 5.88 28.62 -7.27
CA LYS A 13 6.60 28.00 -8.39
C LYS A 13 6.17 26.55 -8.60
N ILE A 14 4.96 26.20 -8.18
CA ILE A 14 4.42 24.86 -8.39
C ILE A 14 4.38 24.52 -9.89
N SER A 15 4.85 23.34 -10.24
CA SER A 15 4.83 22.79 -11.59
C SER A 15 4.59 21.29 -11.54
N GLY A 16 4.04 20.74 -12.62
CA GLY A 16 3.66 19.34 -12.71
C GLY A 16 4.13 18.71 -14.01
N GLU A 17 4.78 17.54 -13.94
CA GLU A 17 5.21 16.79 -15.12
C GLU A 17 4.52 15.42 -15.16
N ALA A 18 4.02 15.04 -16.34
CA ALA A 18 3.38 13.74 -16.55
C ALA A 18 4.34 12.74 -17.20
N PHE A 19 4.25 11.49 -16.73
CA PHE A 19 4.98 10.35 -17.27
C PHE A 19 4.04 9.17 -17.46
N PHE A 20 4.19 8.44 -18.55
CA PHE A 20 3.54 7.15 -18.73
C PHE A 20 4.46 6.03 -18.27
N VAL A 21 3.92 5.13 -17.45
CA VAL A 21 4.52 3.82 -17.20
C VAL A 21 3.97 2.88 -18.25
N ALA A 22 4.82 2.39 -19.14
CA ALA A 22 4.44 1.52 -20.24
C ALA A 22 5.13 0.17 -20.15
N ASP A 23 4.37 -0.89 -20.43
CA ASP A 23 4.86 -2.26 -20.58
C ASP A 23 4.96 -2.60 -22.06
N THR A 24 6.18 -2.64 -22.55
CA THR A 24 6.49 -3.07 -23.92
C THR A 24 7.18 -4.42 -23.87
N GLN A 25 6.44 -5.47 -24.26
CA GLN A 25 6.95 -6.85 -24.34
C GLN A 25 7.50 -7.38 -23.00
N GLY A 26 6.90 -7.00 -21.87
CA GLY A 26 7.32 -7.42 -20.53
C GLY A 26 8.40 -6.53 -19.91
N VAL A 27 8.87 -5.51 -20.63
CA VAL A 27 9.78 -4.49 -20.08
C VAL A 27 8.95 -3.28 -19.68
N VAL A 28 8.96 -2.97 -18.39
CA VAL A 28 8.30 -1.79 -17.83
C VAL A 28 9.28 -0.62 -17.84
N ASP A 29 8.89 0.46 -18.51
CA ASP A 29 9.68 1.68 -18.60
C ASP A 29 8.81 2.94 -18.46
N ILE A 30 9.46 4.10 -18.32
CA ILE A 30 8.81 5.40 -18.20
C ILE A 30 9.15 6.35 -19.33
N PHE A 31 8.12 7.06 -19.77
CA PHE A 31 8.22 8.03 -20.86
C PHE A 31 7.59 9.35 -20.42
N LYS A 32 8.33 10.45 -20.57
CA LYS A 32 7.79 11.80 -20.33
C LYS A 32 6.71 12.12 -21.35
N VAL A 33 5.63 12.74 -20.90
CA VAL A 33 4.48 13.10 -21.73
C VAL A 33 4.46 14.61 -21.89
N ASN A 34 4.53 15.07 -23.13
CA ASN A 34 4.32 16.48 -23.44
C ASN A 34 2.83 16.78 -23.40
N LEU A 35 2.43 17.65 -22.47
CA LEU A 35 1.08 18.17 -22.35
C LEU A 35 1.01 19.55 -23.00
N GLU A 36 -0.15 19.89 -23.55
CA GLU A 36 -0.42 21.29 -23.91
C GLU A 36 -0.40 22.17 -22.64
N PRO A 37 0.10 23.42 -22.69
CA PRO A 37 0.31 24.22 -21.48
C PRO A 37 -0.92 24.35 -20.58
N ASN A 38 -2.11 24.55 -21.16
CA ASN A 38 -3.35 24.64 -20.39
C ASN A 38 -3.72 23.30 -19.72
N ALA A 39 -3.49 22.18 -20.41
CA ALA A 39 -3.75 20.85 -19.86
C ALA A 39 -2.78 20.51 -18.71
N GLU A 40 -1.53 20.96 -18.80
CA GLU A 40 -0.55 20.81 -17.73
C GLU A 40 -0.96 21.60 -16.47
N VAL A 41 -1.39 22.85 -16.64
CA VAL A 41 -1.88 23.70 -15.54
C VAL A 41 -3.14 23.10 -14.90
N ASP A 42 -4.09 22.64 -15.72
CA ASP A 42 -5.34 22.03 -15.25
C ASP A 42 -5.08 20.73 -14.48
N LEU A 43 -4.18 19.86 -14.98
CA LEU A 43 -3.78 18.63 -14.28
C LEU A 43 -3.02 18.94 -12.99
N THR A 44 -2.09 19.90 -13.00
CA THR A 44 -1.35 20.31 -11.79
C THR A 44 -2.33 20.78 -10.71
N THR A 45 -3.30 21.61 -11.09
CA THR A 45 -4.32 22.12 -10.18
C THR A 45 -5.20 21.00 -9.63
N SER A 46 -5.65 20.08 -10.50
CA SER A 46 -6.53 18.97 -10.13
C SER A 46 -5.84 17.97 -9.19
N PHE A 47 -4.60 17.57 -9.51
CA PHE A 47 -3.83 16.69 -8.63
C PHE A 47 -3.47 17.37 -7.30
N SER A 48 -3.12 18.65 -7.30
CA SER A 48 -2.86 19.41 -6.06
C SER A 48 -4.09 19.41 -5.15
N LYS A 49 -5.27 19.63 -5.72
CA LYS A 49 -6.53 19.55 -4.99
C LYS A 49 -6.81 18.13 -4.47
N SER A 50 -6.60 17.11 -5.29
CA SER A 50 -6.78 15.72 -4.88
C SER A 50 -5.83 15.29 -3.75
N ILE A 51 -4.59 15.78 -3.75
CA ILE A 51 -3.67 15.59 -2.60
C ILE A 51 -4.25 16.26 -1.36
N MET A 52 -4.73 17.50 -1.46
CA MET A 52 -5.32 18.19 -0.31
C MET A 52 -6.50 17.41 0.27
N ASP A 53 -7.47 17.06 -0.59
CA ASP A 53 -8.75 16.47 -0.19
C ASP A 53 -8.62 15.01 0.26
N ASN A 54 -7.71 14.23 -0.34
CA ASN A 54 -7.62 12.78 -0.13
C ASN A 54 -6.41 12.34 0.71
N ILE A 55 -5.35 13.15 0.79
CA ILE A 55 -4.11 12.81 1.51
C ILE A 55 -3.94 13.68 2.74
N ILE A 56 -4.01 15.00 2.62
CA ILE A 56 -3.70 15.93 3.73
C ILE A 56 -4.86 16.02 4.72
N GLU A 57 -6.04 16.47 4.27
CA GLU A 57 -7.18 16.72 5.16
C GLU A 57 -7.62 15.48 5.96
N PRO A 58 -7.75 14.27 5.38
CA PRO A 58 -8.17 13.08 6.12
C PRO A 58 -7.14 12.60 7.17
N ASN A 59 -5.91 13.12 7.11
CA ASN A 59 -4.81 12.72 7.98
C ASN A 59 -4.25 13.89 8.79
N ARG A 60 -4.90 15.06 8.77
CA ARG A 60 -4.50 16.24 9.55
C ARG A 60 -4.49 15.89 11.05
N GLY A 61 -3.40 16.24 11.73
CA GLY A 61 -3.21 15.97 13.15
C GLY A 61 -2.78 14.54 13.52
N LYS A 62 -2.63 13.63 12.54
CA LYS A 62 -2.08 12.30 12.83
C LYS A 62 -0.56 12.35 12.97
N ALA A 63 -0.07 11.82 14.10
CA ALA A 63 1.36 11.75 14.37
C ALA A 63 2.05 10.59 13.62
N VAL A 64 1.33 9.49 13.36
CA VAL A 64 1.88 8.25 12.79
C VAL A 64 1.02 7.77 11.62
N ILE A 65 1.69 7.32 10.56
CA ILE A 65 1.05 6.70 9.41
C ILE A 65 1.11 5.19 9.60
N PRO A 66 -0.04 4.49 9.58
CA PRO A 66 -0.06 3.04 9.70
C PRO A 66 0.59 2.35 8.50
N LEU A 67 1.14 1.16 8.73
CA LEU A 67 1.74 0.33 7.68
C LEU A 67 0.67 -0.49 6.96
N VAL A 68 0.90 -0.82 5.69
CA VAL A 68 0.01 -1.71 4.91
C VAL A 68 -0.13 -3.08 5.58
N SER A 69 0.95 -3.61 6.14
CA SER A 69 0.94 -4.91 6.83
C SER A 69 0.13 -4.97 8.13
N THR A 70 -0.04 -3.83 8.83
CA THR A 70 -0.73 -3.79 10.14
C THR A 70 -2.21 -3.40 10.02
N LEU A 71 -2.70 -3.22 8.79
CA LEU A 71 -4.04 -2.73 8.48
C LEU A 71 -5.15 -3.65 9.01
N LEU A 72 -5.98 -3.10 9.90
CA LEU A 72 -7.08 -3.80 10.59
C LEU A 72 -8.40 -3.81 9.82
N GLU A 73 -8.85 -2.66 9.30
CA GLU A 73 -9.74 -2.50 8.14
C GLU A 73 -10.22 -1.03 8.03
N ARG A 74 -10.45 -0.61 6.78
CA ARG A 74 -11.27 0.51 6.27
C ARG A 74 -11.30 1.80 7.07
N ASP A 75 -10.35 2.68 6.77
CA ASP A 75 -10.66 4.10 6.66
C ASP A 75 -9.98 4.66 5.41
N LYS A 76 -10.47 5.79 4.89
CA LYS A 76 -9.90 6.56 3.78
C LYS A 76 -8.57 7.23 4.19
N GLN A 77 -7.65 6.42 4.69
CA GLN A 77 -6.39 6.88 5.27
C GLN A 77 -5.24 6.47 4.36
N VAL A 78 -4.17 7.24 4.48
CA VAL A 78 -2.90 6.94 3.84
C VAL A 78 -2.20 5.84 4.64
N PHE A 79 -1.64 4.85 3.96
CA PHE A 79 -0.81 3.81 4.56
C PHE A 79 0.59 3.89 3.99
N GLU A 80 1.62 3.74 4.84
CA GLU A 80 2.99 3.57 4.39
C GLU A 80 3.20 2.12 3.93
N TYR A 81 3.75 1.94 2.73
CA TYR A 81 3.98 0.63 2.16
C TYR A 81 5.35 0.08 2.58
N ASP A 82 5.31 -0.86 3.52
CA ASP A 82 6.44 -1.57 4.11
C ASP A 82 7.00 -2.69 3.22
N HIS A 83 7.21 -2.36 1.94
CA HIS A 83 7.71 -3.23 0.89
C HIS A 83 9.01 -3.98 1.25
N LEU A 84 9.89 -3.38 2.08
CA LEU A 84 11.12 -4.03 2.56
C LEU A 84 10.83 -5.18 3.53
N ALA A 85 9.88 -5.00 4.43
CA ALA A 85 9.51 -6.03 5.41
C ALA A 85 8.84 -7.22 4.73
N ILE A 86 8.02 -6.95 3.71
CA ILE A 86 7.30 -7.94 2.92
C ILE A 86 8.19 -8.50 1.76
N ASN A 87 9.32 -7.85 1.48
CA ASN A 87 10.21 -8.13 0.35
C ASN A 87 9.47 -8.16 -1.00
N HIS A 88 8.63 -7.15 -1.23
CA HIS A 88 7.84 -7.03 -2.45
C HIS A 88 7.66 -5.56 -2.80
N LEU A 89 8.30 -5.10 -3.87
CA LEU A 89 8.09 -3.79 -4.48
C LEU A 89 7.76 -4.01 -5.96
N PRO A 90 6.56 -3.65 -6.42
CA PRO A 90 6.20 -3.76 -7.83
C PRO A 90 7.19 -2.99 -8.72
N ILE A 91 7.56 -3.55 -9.87
CA ILE A 91 8.52 -2.92 -10.79
C ILE A 91 7.99 -1.58 -11.32
N GLU A 92 6.67 -1.46 -11.45
CA GLU A 92 6.01 -0.21 -11.84
C GLU A 92 6.21 0.88 -10.78
N PHE A 93 6.37 0.52 -9.51
CA PHE A 93 6.52 1.49 -8.43
C PHE A 93 7.93 2.03 -8.34
N THR A 94 8.95 1.25 -8.71
CA THR A 94 10.34 1.75 -8.77
C THR A 94 10.44 2.96 -9.69
N LYS A 95 9.56 3.03 -10.69
CA LYS A 95 9.48 4.13 -11.64
C LYS A 95 9.11 5.48 -11.02
N MET A 96 8.39 5.49 -9.89
CA MET A 96 8.14 6.76 -9.16
C MET A 96 9.44 7.38 -8.66
N ASN A 97 10.39 6.56 -8.21
CA ASN A 97 11.70 7.04 -7.78
C ASN A 97 12.57 7.43 -8.98
N ASP A 98 12.49 6.69 -10.09
CA ASP A 98 13.22 7.01 -11.32
C ASP A 98 12.87 8.41 -11.85
N VAL A 99 11.62 8.86 -11.70
CA VAL A 99 11.19 10.21 -12.12
C VAL A 99 11.98 11.32 -11.41
N LEU A 100 12.33 11.14 -10.14
CA LEU A 100 13.11 12.12 -9.40
C LEU A 100 14.54 12.26 -9.93
N ASN A 101 15.07 11.21 -10.56
CA ASN A 101 16.42 11.23 -11.15
C ASN A 101 16.49 12.04 -12.44
N PHE A 102 15.35 12.36 -13.08
CA PHE A 102 15.36 13.18 -14.27
C PHE A 102 15.58 14.67 -13.98
N GLY A 103 15.13 15.20 -12.84
CA GLY A 103 15.44 16.57 -12.42
C GLY A 103 15.34 17.66 -13.52
N VAL A 104 16.08 18.76 -13.37
CA VAL A 104 16.08 19.89 -14.34
C VAL A 104 16.95 19.60 -15.58
N ASN A 105 17.89 18.64 -15.49
CA ASN A 105 18.93 18.39 -16.50
C ASN A 105 18.91 16.98 -17.11
N GLY A 106 18.04 16.09 -16.63
CA GLY A 106 17.94 14.72 -17.12
C GLY A 106 16.96 14.64 -18.28
N ASN A 107 17.43 14.06 -19.38
CA ASN A 107 16.58 13.79 -20.54
C ASN A 107 15.80 12.50 -20.30
N ALA A 108 14.58 12.62 -19.77
CA ALA A 108 13.62 11.53 -19.84
C ALA A 108 13.24 11.27 -21.31
N THR A 109 13.19 10.01 -21.71
CA THR A 109 12.72 9.62 -23.05
C THR A 109 11.27 10.09 -23.21
N GLN A 110 10.98 10.76 -24.31
CA GLN A 110 9.63 11.25 -24.60
C GLN A 110 8.74 10.12 -25.10
N PHE A 111 7.45 10.15 -24.71
CA PHE A 111 6.46 9.25 -25.28
C PHE A 111 6.15 9.70 -26.72
N ASP A 112 6.44 8.84 -27.68
CA ASP A 112 6.16 9.09 -29.08
C ASP A 112 4.80 8.51 -29.46
N PHE A 113 3.78 9.37 -29.52
CA PHE A 113 2.42 9.01 -29.91
C PHE A 113 2.30 8.46 -31.35
N THR A 114 3.35 8.57 -32.17
CA THR A 114 3.35 8.04 -33.55
C THR A 114 3.87 6.61 -33.63
N THR A 115 4.76 6.21 -32.72
CA THR A 115 5.40 4.88 -32.73
C THR A 115 5.00 4.00 -31.54
N GLN A 116 4.60 4.60 -30.42
CA GLN A 116 4.21 3.91 -29.20
C GLN A 116 2.68 3.86 -29.05
N SER A 117 2.18 2.74 -28.52
CA SER A 117 0.75 2.52 -28.35
C SER A 117 0.29 2.93 -26.95
N LEU A 118 -0.82 3.67 -26.84
CA LEU A 118 -1.44 3.92 -25.52
C LEU A 118 -1.96 2.62 -24.85
N THR A 119 -2.03 1.51 -25.59
CA THR A 119 -2.40 0.20 -25.00
C THR A 119 -1.33 -0.36 -24.08
N SER A 120 -0.05 0.01 -24.27
CA SER A 120 1.03 -0.41 -23.38
C SER A 120 1.06 0.37 -22.07
N VAL A 121 0.36 1.50 -21.98
CA VAL A 121 0.34 2.35 -20.77
C VAL A 121 -0.42 1.65 -19.65
N LYS A 122 0.27 1.39 -18.54
CA LYS A 122 -0.26 0.75 -17.33
C LYS A 122 -0.62 1.76 -16.24
N ALA A 123 0.06 2.91 -16.24
CA ALA A 123 -0.18 3.96 -15.27
C ALA A 123 0.32 5.32 -15.77
N VAL A 124 -0.15 6.36 -15.08
CA VAL A 124 0.37 7.71 -15.16
C VAL A 124 1.10 8.00 -13.86
N ILE A 125 2.33 8.47 -13.96
CA ILE A 125 3.04 9.11 -12.85
C ILE A 125 2.95 10.62 -13.06
N TYR A 126 2.60 11.35 -12.01
CA TYR A 126 2.54 12.80 -12.03
C TYR A 126 3.46 13.37 -10.95
N HIS A 127 4.46 14.14 -11.38
CA HIS A 127 5.49 14.70 -10.49
C HIS A 127 5.22 16.17 -10.25
N ILE A 128 4.87 16.52 -9.00
CA ILE A 128 4.62 17.91 -8.59
C ILE A 128 5.84 18.43 -7.84
N CYS A 129 6.38 19.56 -8.26
CA CYS A 129 7.58 20.18 -7.68
C CYS A 129 7.31 21.63 -7.26
N ASP A 130 7.92 22.07 -6.16
CA ASP A 130 7.83 23.44 -5.64
C ASP A 130 8.83 24.43 -6.27
N GLY A 131 9.67 23.96 -7.20
CA GLY A 131 10.74 24.74 -7.83
C GLY A 131 12.00 24.91 -6.98
N ASN A 132 12.03 24.40 -5.74
CA ASN A 132 13.18 24.41 -4.83
C ASN A 132 13.76 23.00 -4.60
N GLY A 133 13.32 22.02 -5.37
CA GLY A 133 13.75 20.62 -5.28
C GLY A 133 12.88 19.76 -4.36
N ASN A 134 11.86 20.33 -3.70
CA ASN A 134 10.89 19.53 -2.96
C ASN A 134 9.79 19.08 -3.92
N SER A 135 9.41 17.81 -3.83
CA SER A 135 8.40 17.26 -4.71
C SER A 135 7.65 16.09 -4.11
N VAL A 136 6.48 15.83 -4.70
CA VAL A 136 5.66 14.64 -4.46
C VAL A 136 5.39 13.97 -5.79
N VAL A 137 5.55 12.65 -5.82
CA VAL A 137 5.32 11.84 -7.03
C VAL A 137 4.06 11.04 -6.82
N ILE A 138 3.10 11.21 -7.71
CA ILE A 138 1.79 10.58 -7.67
C ILE A 138 1.78 9.44 -8.67
N TYR A 139 1.11 8.35 -8.33
CA TYR A 139 0.88 7.23 -9.23
C TYR A 139 -0.62 6.95 -9.35
N GLN A 140 -1.06 6.87 -10.61
CA GLN A 140 -2.42 6.55 -10.98
C GLN A 140 -2.44 5.35 -11.93
N HIS A 141 -3.09 4.26 -11.51
CA HIS A 141 -3.26 3.11 -12.36
C HIS A 141 -4.22 3.37 -13.51
N LYS A 142 -3.91 2.84 -14.70
CA LYS A 142 -4.75 2.96 -15.88
C LYS A 142 -5.37 1.62 -16.23
N TYR A 143 -6.69 1.59 -16.16
CA TYR A 143 -7.47 0.48 -16.65
C TYR A 143 -7.64 0.58 -18.17
N PRO A 144 -7.78 -0.55 -18.88
CA PRO A 144 -8.03 -0.54 -20.32
C PRO A 144 -9.25 0.29 -20.75
N VAL A 145 -10.24 0.46 -19.87
CA VAL A 145 -11.45 1.27 -20.13
C VAL A 145 -11.17 2.77 -20.23
N SER A 146 -10.03 3.24 -19.72
CA SER A 146 -9.61 4.64 -19.83
C SER A 146 -9.01 4.98 -21.20
N LEU A 147 -8.87 3.98 -22.08
CA LEU A 147 -8.31 4.14 -23.43
C LEU A 147 -9.42 4.12 -24.48
N HIS A 148 -9.54 5.21 -25.22
CA HIS A 148 -10.43 5.32 -26.37
C HIS A 148 -9.63 5.06 -27.65
N LYS A 149 -9.71 3.84 -28.16
CA LYS A 149 -9.02 3.47 -29.40
C LYS A 149 -9.72 4.05 -30.62
N LYS A 150 -8.93 4.55 -31.56
CA LYS A 150 -9.44 4.85 -32.90
C LYS A 150 -9.85 3.54 -33.58
N THR A 151 -11.08 3.50 -34.08
CA THR A 151 -11.56 2.42 -34.94
C THR A 151 -11.98 2.98 -36.29
N LYS A 152 -12.33 2.11 -37.25
CA LYS A 152 -12.73 2.54 -38.60
C LYS A 152 -13.93 3.50 -38.60
N LYS A 153 -14.80 3.43 -37.59
CA LYS A 153 -16.02 4.25 -37.46
C LYS A 153 -16.20 4.79 -36.04
N SER A 154 -15.14 5.35 -35.46
CA SER A 154 -15.23 6.08 -34.17
C SER A 154 -15.43 7.57 -34.42
N PHE A 155 -16.37 8.18 -33.70
CA PHE A 155 -16.66 9.62 -33.76
C PHE A 155 -16.75 10.21 -32.34
N PHE A 156 -16.34 11.47 -32.18
CA PHE A 156 -16.39 12.24 -30.93
C PHE A 156 -16.90 13.66 -31.22
N SER A 157 -17.55 14.31 -30.25
CA SER A 157 -18.00 15.70 -30.41
C SER A 157 -17.11 16.66 -29.64
N LEU A 158 -16.31 17.46 -30.34
CA LEU A 158 -15.50 18.51 -29.73
C LEU A 158 -16.33 19.71 -29.24
N ASN A 159 -17.52 19.91 -29.82
CA ASN A 159 -18.36 21.10 -29.59
C ASN A 159 -19.75 20.77 -29.00
N GLY A 160 -20.05 19.50 -28.75
CA GLY A 160 -21.35 19.01 -28.26
C GLY A 160 -22.49 19.07 -29.29
N ARG A 161 -22.23 19.44 -30.55
CA ARG A 161 -23.25 19.65 -31.60
C ARG A 161 -23.05 18.76 -32.82
N THR A 162 -21.81 18.46 -33.18
CA THR A 162 -21.45 17.63 -34.33
C THR A 162 -20.55 16.48 -33.91
N LEU A 163 -20.66 15.35 -34.60
CA LEU A 163 -19.73 14.22 -34.44
C LEU A 163 -18.63 14.32 -35.49
N ASP A 164 -17.39 14.40 -35.02
CA ASP A 164 -16.17 14.40 -35.84
C ASP A 164 -15.44 13.07 -35.70
N LYS A 165 -14.69 12.66 -36.73
CA LYS A 165 -13.98 11.38 -36.73
C LYS A 165 -12.80 11.40 -35.76
N ILE A 166 -12.66 10.35 -34.95
CA ILE A 166 -11.48 10.15 -34.11
C ILE A 166 -10.31 9.69 -34.99
N THR A 167 -9.22 10.45 -34.98
CA THR A 167 -8.01 10.20 -35.81
C THR A 167 -6.84 9.61 -35.02
N HIS A 168 -6.87 9.72 -33.69
CA HIS A 168 -5.83 9.29 -32.76
C HIS A 168 -6.45 8.58 -31.56
N ASP A 169 -5.69 7.69 -30.92
CA ASP A 169 -6.11 7.11 -29.63
C ASP A 169 -6.05 8.20 -28.56
N SER A 170 -6.95 8.16 -27.58
CA SER A 170 -6.93 9.08 -26.43
C SER A 170 -6.99 8.30 -25.12
N ILE A 171 -6.39 8.86 -24.07
CA ILE A 171 -6.38 8.28 -22.73
C ILE A 171 -6.90 9.29 -21.72
N ASP A 172 -7.79 8.84 -20.85
CA ASP A 172 -8.34 9.67 -19.79
C ASP A 172 -7.35 9.75 -18.62
N ILE A 173 -6.87 10.96 -18.33
CA ILE A 173 -6.08 11.28 -17.13
C ILE A 173 -6.99 12.05 -16.18
N ASN A 174 -7.20 11.50 -14.98
CA ASN A 174 -8.00 12.14 -13.93
C ASN A 174 -7.16 12.27 -12.66
N ASP A 175 -7.69 12.94 -11.65
CA ASP A 175 -7.01 13.27 -10.40
C ASP A 175 -7.05 12.17 -9.32
N THR A 176 -7.46 10.94 -9.67
CA THR A 176 -7.42 9.81 -8.74
C THR A 176 -5.98 9.45 -8.39
N ILE A 177 -5.69 9.36 -7.09
CA ILE A 177 -4.39 8.99 -6.55
C ILE A 177 -4.50 7.60 -5.94
N ASP A 178 -3.81 6.61 -6.53
CA ASP A 178 -3.79 5.25 -5.99
C ASP A 178 -2.62 5.06 -5.00
N PHE A 179 -1.45 5.57 -5.39
CA PHE A 179 -0.20 5.53 -4.62
C PHE A 179 0.53 6.85 -4.77
N PHE A 180 1.45 7.13 -3.85
CA PHE A 180 2.39 8.24 -4.00
C PHE A 180 3.74 7.92 -3.36
N PHE A 181 4.77 8.63 -3.79
CA PHE A 181 6.11 8.55 -3.27
C PHE A 181 6.54 9.91 -2.75
N PHE A 182 7.07 9.91 -1.53
CA PHE A 182 7.50 11.13 -0.84
C PHE A 182 8.59 10.80 0.18
N GLN A 183 9.65 11.61 0.24
CA GLN A 183 10.77 11.43 1.18
C GLN A 183 11.30 9.98 1.25
N ASN A 184 11.57 9.39 0.08
CA ASN A 184 12.10 8.03 -0.06
C ASN A 184 11.19 6.90 0.49
N LYS A 185 9.89 7.15 0.58
CA LYS A 185 8.88 6.18 1.05
C LYS A 185 7.70 6.11 0.08
N TYR A 186 7.14 4.92 -0.03
CA TYR A 186 5.94 4.64 -0.81
C TYR A 186 4.72 4.63 0.09
N TYR A 187 3.63 5.19 -0.39
CA TYR A 187 2.37 5.28 0.31
C TYR A 187 1.24 4.81 -0.58
N ALA A 188 0.22 4.21 0.04
CA ALA A 188 -0.92 3.65 -0.65
C ALA A 188 -2.24 4.21 -0.10
N LEU A 189 -3.10 4.66 -1.01
CA LEU A 189 -4.50 4.95 -0.75
C LEU A 189 -5.38 3.77 -1.21
N ASN A 190 -4.97 3.07 -2.27
CA ASN A 190 -5.73 1.97 -2.85
C ASN A 190 -5.10 0.59 -2.57
N ILE A 191 -5.28 0.10 -1.35
CA ILE A 191 -4.75 -1.22 -0.92
C ILE A 191 -5.32 -2.36 -1.75
N LYS A 192 -6.59 -2.29 -2.13
CA LYS A 192 -7.23 -3.33 -2.95
C LYS A 192 -6.54 -3.48 -4.30
N LEU A 193 -6.12 -2.36 -4.89
CA LEU A 193 -5.38 -2.36 -6.14
C LEU A 193 -3.98 -2.95 -5.96
N LEU A 194 -3.28 -2.59 -4.88
CA LEU A 194 -1.98 -3.17 -4.52
C LEU A 194 -2.05 -4.70 -4.37
N GLU A 195 -3.09 -5.20 -3.69
CA GLU A 195 -3.33 -6.63 -3.51
C GLU A 195 -3.62 -7.34 -4.83
N ARG A 196 -4.56 -6.83 -5.63
CA ARG A 196 -5.10 -7.54 -6.79
C ARG A 196 -4.28 -7.39 -8.06
N MET A 197 -3.79 -6.19 -8.33
CA MET A 197 -3.14 -5.86 -9.61
C MET A 197 -1.62 -5.90 -9.52
N TYR A 198 -1.07 -5.65 -8.33
CA TYR A 198 0.38 -5.60 -8.12
C TYR A 198 0.91 -6.75 -7.28
N GLY A 199 0.15 -7.84 -7.16
CA GLY A 199 0.63 -9.13 -6.66
C GLY A 199 0.80 -9.26 -5.14
N LEU A 200 0.48 -8.22 -4.34
CA LEU A 200 0.62 -8.28 -2.89
C LEU A 200 -0.23 -9.40 -2.27
N GLU A 201 -1.38 -9.75 -2.86
CA GLU A 201 -2.22 -10.86 -2.39
C GLU A 201 -1.45 -12.19 -2.37
N SER A 202 -0.81 -12.54 -3.49
CA SER A 202 -0.01 -13.77 -3.62
C SER A 202 1.20 -13.80 -2.68
N VAL A 203 1.83 -12.65 -2.43
CA VAL A 203 2.96 -12.54 -1.51
C VAL A 203 2.51 -12.76 -0.07
N ILE A 204 1.41 -12.15 0.34
CA ILE A 204 0.80 -12.38 1.66
C ILE A 204 0.46 -13.86 1.84
N ASP A 205 -0.16 -14.48 0.84
CA ASP A 205 -0.57 -15.89 0.92
C ASP A 205 0.64 -16.81 1.08
N ASN A 206 1.71 -16.58 0.30
CA ASN A 206 2.95 -17.33 0.42
C ASN A 206 3.62 -17.14 1.78
N LEU A 207 3.70 -15.90 2.29
CA LEU A 207 4.27 -15.62 3.61
C LEU A 207 3.45 -16.25 4.73
N ALA A 208 2.11 -16.16 4.67
CA ALA A 208 1.23 -16.76 5.66
C ALA A 208 1.33 -18.29 5.70
N ASN A 209 1.46 -18.93 4.54
CA ASN A 209 1.71 -20.36 4.43
C ASN A 209 3.06 -20.75 5.08
N ASN A 210 4.08 -19.90 4.97
CA ASN A 210 5.37 -20.11 5.61
C ASN A 210 5.36 -19.82 7.13
N SER A 211 4.49 -18.93 7.60
CA SER A 211 4.37 -18.61 9.03
C SER A 211 3.80 -19.77 9.85
N THR A 212 2.85 -20.53 9.30
CA THR A 212 2.15 -21.58 10.08
C THR A 212 3.12 -22.67 10.60
N PRO A 213 4.01 -23.26 9.78
CA PRO A 213 5.02 -24.19 10.25
C PRO A 213 5.93 -23.60 11.34
N LEU A 214 6.33 -22.33 11.20
CA LEU A 214 7.18 -21.66 12.19
C LEU A 214 6.47 -21.54 13.53
N ILE A 215 5.19 -21.15 13.53
CA ILE A 215 4.37 -21.06 14.75
C ILE A 215 4.25 -22.43 15.43
N ILE A 216 3.98 -23.49 14.66
CA ILE A 216 3.89 -24.85 15.21
C ILE A 216 5.23 -25.30 15.80
N SER A 217 6.34 -24.94 15.17
CA SER A 217 7.70 -25.29 15.64
C SER A 217 8.07 -24.70 17.01
N LEU A 218 7.37 -23.64 17.45
CA LEU A 218 7.54 -23.06 18.79
C LEU A 218 7.11 -24.03 19.90
N GLY A 219 6.28 -25.03 19.59
CA GLY A 219 5.82 -26.01 20.58
C GLY A 219 4.87 -25.45 21.65
N ILE A 220 4.32 -24.25 21.42
CA ILE A 220 3.43 -23.53 22.36
C ILE A 220 1.94 -23.72 22.04
N VAL A 221 1.60 -24.26 20.88
CA VAL A 221 0.22 -24.44 20.43
C VAL A 221 -0.24 -25.87 20.70
N ASN A 222 -1.44 -26.02 21.24
CA ASN A 222 -2.06 -27.31 21.43
C ASN A 222 -2.51 -27.88 20.07
N THR A 223 -1.79 -28.90 19.59
CA THR A 223 -2.09 -29.60 18.34
C THR A 223 -2.65 -31.00 18.58
N GLN A 224 -2.86 -31.39 19.85
CA GLN A 224 -3.34 -32.73 20.18
C GLN A 224 -4.75 -32.94 19.63
N GLY A 225 -4.95 -34.08 18.95
CA GLY A 225 -6.23 -34.41 18.33
C GLY A 225 -6.55 -33.64 17.05
N MET A 226 -5.64 -32.79 16.55
CA MET A 226 -5.80 -32.12 15.25
C MET A 226 -5.32 -33.03 14.11
N PRO A 227 -6.18 -33.38 13.13
CA PRO A 227 -5.79 -34.25 12.02
C PRO A 227 -4.73 -33.62 11.10
N ALA A 228 -4.73 -32.28 10.98
CA ALA A 228 -3.82 -31.52 10.14
C ALA A 228 -3.41 -30.20 10.84
N PRO A 229 -2.40 -30.22 11.73
CA PRO A 229 -1.96 -29.03 12.47
C PRO A 229 -1.53 -27.86 11.57
N LEU A 230 -1.04 -28.13 10.36
CA LEU A 230 -0.67 -27.10 9.39
C LEU A 230 -1.89 -26.35 8.82
N ASP A 231 -3.09 -26.90 8.94
CA ASP A 231 -4.34 -26.28 8.48
C ASP A 231 -5.02 -25.42 9.56
N ILE A 232 -4.37 -25.20 10.71
CA ILE A 232 -4.97 -24.54 11.90
C ILE A 232 -5.53 -23.14 11.62
N PHE A 233 -5.01 -22.43 10.61
CA PHE A 233 -5.47 -21.09 10.21
C PHE A 233 -6.27 -21.06 8.91
N LYS A 234 -6.55 -22.20 8.28
CA LYS A 234 -7.17 -22.28 6.95
C LYS A 234 -8.57 -21.67 6.89
N ASP A 235 -9.32 -21.74 7.98
CA ASP A 235 -10.64 -21.12 8.16
C ASP A 235 -10.60 -19.58 8.21
N MET A 236 -9.40 -19.00 8.36
CA MET A 236 -9.14 -17.56 8.40
C MET A 236 -8.65 -17.00 7.06
N TYR A 237 -8.36 -17.83 6.04
CA TYR A 237 -7.72 -17.36 4.79
C TYR A 237 -8.56 -16.36 3.98
N LYS A 238 -9.88 -16.32 4.22
CA LYS A 238 -10.78 -15.33 3.62
C LYS A 238 -10.67 -13.94 4.28
N ASP A 239 -10.07 -13.85 5.46
CA ASP A 239 -9.86 -12.59 6.18
C ASP A 239 -8.49 -12.01 5.80
N ARG A 240 -8.50 -10.97 4.97
CA ARG A 240 -7.27 -10.34 4.47
C ARG A 240 -6.46 -9.63 5.56
N ALA A 241 -7.13 -9.03 6.55
CA ALA A 241 -6.44 -8.37 7.66
C ALA A 241 -5.70 -9.41 8.52
N PHE A 242 -6.35 -10.54 8.79
CA PHE A 242 -5.72 -11.68 9.45
C PHE A 242 -4.55 -12.24 8.64
N MET A 243 -4.73 -12.47 7.32
CA MET A 243 -3.68 -13.02 6.46
C MET A 243 -2.43 -12.13 6.40
N ARG A 244 -2.60 -10.80 6.33
CA ARG A 244 -1.46 -9.85 6.42
C ARG A 244 -0.70 -9.99 7.73
N ARG A 245 -1.43 -10.06 8.86
CA ARG A 245 -0.82 -10.23 10.18
C ARG A 245 -0.12 -11.58 10.30
N LEU A 246 -0.73 -12.65 9.80
CA LEU A 246 -0.11 -13.97 9.79
C LEU A 246 1.17 -13.97 8.95
N ALA A 247 1.17 -13.31 7.78
CA ALA A 247 2.36 -13.16 6.95
C ALA A 247 3.53 -12.47 7.70
N MET A 248 3.23 -11.44 8.49
CA MET A 248 4.24 -10.70 9.27
C MET A 248 4.87 -11.51 10.40
N VAL A 249 4.18 -12.53 10.94
CA VAL A 249 4.71 -13.37 12.01
C VAL A 249 6.04 -14.03 11.60
N SER A 250 6.17 -14.47 10.34
CA SER A 250 7.42 -15.05 9.82
C SER A 250 8.62 -14.08 9.82
N LYS A 251 8.34 -12.77 9.77
CA LYS A 251 9.34 -11.70 9.78
C LYS A 251 9.58 -11.14 11.18
N GLY A 252 8.69 -11.43 12.12
CA GLY A 252 8.80 -10.98 13.51
C GLY A 252 9.93 -11.68 14.25
N SER A 253 10.60 -10.94 15.14
CA SER A 253 11.68 -11.47 15.98
C SER A 253 11.21 -12.58 16.91
N LEU A 254 9.99 -12.51 17.45
CA LEU A 254 9.49 -13.45 18.45
C LEU A 254 9.49 -14.91 17.98
N VAL A 255 9.14 -15.15 16.72
CA VAL A 255 9.11 -16.51 16.17
C VAL A 255 10.52 -17.00 15.78
N GLN A 256 11.45 -16.07 15.54
CA GLN A 256 12.85 -16.41 15.25
C GLN A 256 13.66 -16.67 16.52
N THR A 257 13.44 -15.90 17.58
CA THR A 257 14.13 -16.04 18.88
C THR A 257 13.50 -17.11 19.77
N GLY A 258 12.25 -17.46 19.48
CA GLY A 258 11.43 -18.32 20.33
C GLY A 258 10.64 -17.52 21.36
N VAL A 259 9.49 -18.07 21.75
CA VAL A 259 8.63 -17.56 22.81
C VAL A 259 8.15 -18.74 23.65
N SER A 260 8.05 -18.54 24.96
CA SER A 260 7.64 -19.57 25.92
C SER A 260 6.27 -19.29 26.51
N ILE A 261 5.61 -20.33 27.01
CA ILE A 261 4.30 -20.24 27.67
C ILE A 261 4.34 -19.31 28.91
N PRO A 262 5.36 -19.35 29.78
CA PRO A 262 5.45 -18.41 30.89
C PRO A 262 5.48 -16.94 30.45
N GLN A 263 6.16 -16.62 29.35
CA GLN A 263 6.16 -15.26 28.79
C GLN A 263 4.76 -14.86 28.29
N ILE A 264 4.06 -15.77 27.62
CA ILE A 264 2.67 -15.54 27.17
C ILE A 264 1.74 -15.31 28.36
N GLN A 265 1.87 -16.11 29.42
CA GLN A 265 1.09 -15.95 30.65
C GLN A 265 1.35 -14.60 31.32
N GLN A 266 2.60 -14.14 31.37
CA GLN A 266 2.93 -12.82 31.90
C GLN A 266 2.27 -11.70 31.09
N VAL A 267 2.30 -11.79 29.75
CA VAL A 267 1.59 -10.84 28.89
C VAL A 267 0.09 -10.89 29.15
N MET A 268 -0.52 -12.07 29.22
CA MET A 268 -1.95 -12.21 29.53
C MET A 268 -2.33 -11.58 30.88
N GLN A 269 -1.48 -11.65 31.90
CA GLN A 269 -1.75 -11.03 33.19
C GLN A 269 -1.73 -9.49 33.15
N GLN A 270 -0.87 -8.90 32.31
CA GLN A 270 -0.70 -7.46 32.19
C GLN A 270 -1.66 -6.83 31.17
N PHE A 271 -2.22 -7.63 30.26
CA PHE A 271 -3.09 -7.16 29.18
C PHE A 271 -4.42 -7.94 29.17
N PRO A 272 -5.48 -7.38 29.80
CA PRO A 272 -6.81 -8.00 29.87
C PRO A 272 -7.37 -8.46 28.53
N VAL A 273 -7.07 -7.73 27.45
CA VAL A 273 -7.55 -8.07 26.11
C VAL A 273 -7.01 -9.42 25.61
N PHE A 274 -5.76 -9.78 25.93
CA PHE A 274 -5.19 -11.08 25.60
C PHE A 274 -5.69 -12.14 26.57
N GLN A 275 -5.82 -11.82 27.86
CA GLN A 275 -6.36 -12.73 28.87
C GLN A 275 -7.75 -13.26 28.53
N ARG A 276 -8.63 -12.37 28.04
CA ARG A 276 -10.03 -12.72 27.71
C ARG A 276 -10.15 -13.58 26.45
N ASN A 277 -9.17 -13.52 25.55
CA ASN A 277 -9.29 -14.08 24.19
C ASN A 277 -8.31 -15.23 23.90
N ILE A 278 -7.25 -15.39 24.69
CA ILE A 278 -6.30 -16.50 24.56
C ILE A 278 -6.57 -17.49 25.68
N ASP A 279 -6.74 -18.75 25.32
CA ASP A 279 -6.98 -19.84 26.27
C ASP A 279 -5.78 -20.78 26.33
N LEU A 280 -5.48 -21.28 27.54
CA LEU A 280 -4.39 -22.19 27.81
C LEU A 280 -4.93 -23.47 28.46
N THR A 281 -4.71 -24.63 27.84
CA THR A 281 -5.02 -25.94 28.43
C THR A 281 -3.78 -26.80 28.45
N GLY A 282 -3.47 -27.42 29.60
CA GLY A 282 -2.26 -28.24 29.76
C GLY A 282 -0.96 -27.46 29.55
N GLY A 283 -0.99 -26.13 29.70
CA GLY A 283 0.16 -25.28 29.42
C GLY A 283 0.41 -25.00 27.94
N LEU A 284 -0.58 -25.18 27.06
CA LEU A 284 -0.48 -24.88 25.62
C LEU A 284 -1.63 -23.98 25.16
N VAL A 285 -1.38 -23.16 24.13
CA VAL A 285 -2.36 -22.25 23.53
C VAL A 285 -3.38 -23.02 22.71
N ASN A 286 -4.66 -22.81 23.01
CA ASN A 286 -5.78 -23.36 22.24
C ASN A 286 -6.22 -22.38 21.14
N LEU A 287 -6.37 -22.87 19.91
CA LEU A 287 -6.78 -22.09 18.74
C LEU A 287 -8.05 -22.67 18.10
N ASN A 288 -9.09 -22.88 18.92
CA ASN A 288 -10.35 -23.49 18.50
C ASN A 288 -11.28 -22.47 17.83
N THR A 289 -11.24 -21.21 18.26
CA THR A 289 -12.09 -20.14 17.72
C THR A 289 -11.31 -19.17 16.84
N LYS A 290 -12.04 -18.45 15.99
CA LYS A 290 -11.45 -17.40 15.14
C LYS A 290 -10.84 -16.27 15.98
N ASP A 291 -11.45 -15.92 17.11
CA ASP A 291 -10.96 -14.85 17.99
C ASP A 291 -9.66 -15.26 18.70
N GLN A 292 -9.57 -16.50 19.17
CA GLN A 292 -8.31 -17.06 19.71
C GLN A 292 -7.19 -16.94 18.69
N LYS A 293 -7.44 -17.34 17.43
CA LYS A 293 -6.47 -17.20 16.33
C LYS A 293 -6.07 -15.75 16.10
N ARG A 294 -7.04 -14.83 16.02
CA ARG A 294 -6.77 -13.38 15.84
C ARG A 294 -5.87 -12.84 16.94
N TYR A 295 -6.23 -13.04 18.20
CA TYR A 295 -5.49 -12.48 19.34
C TYR A 295 -4.13 -13.14 19.56
N PHE A 296 -4.01 -14.43 19.26
CA PHE A 296 -2.72 -15.09 19.29
C PHE A 296 -1.75 -14.53 18.24
N ILE A 297 -2.22 -14.32 17.00
CA ILE A 297 -1.39 -13.69 15.95
C ILE A 297 -1.05 -12.23 16.29
N ARG A 298 -1.96 -11.49 16.95
CA ARG A 298 -1.66 -10.15 17.50
C ARG A 298 -0.49 -10.19 18.48
N LEU A 299 -0.53 -11.15 19.41
CA LEU A 299 0.53 -11.34 20.40
C LEU A 299 1.86 -11.67 19.72
N LEU A 300 1.88 -12.59 18.75
CA LEU A 300 3.10 -12.96 18.01
C LEU A 300 3.67 -11.83 17.15
N ASN A 301 2.85 -10.85 16.76
CA ASN A 301 3.30 -9.63 16.09
C ASN A 301 3.73 -8.53 17.06
N ASN A 302 3.98 -8.87 18.34
CA ASN A 302 4.46 -7.96 19.36
C ASN A 302 3.53 -6.75 19.61
N GLU A 303 2.21 -6.93 19.45
CA GLU A 303 1.25 -5.87 19.74
C GLU A 303 1.20 -5.51 21.24
N ALA A 304 1.55 -6.44 22.13
CA ALA A 304 1.71 -6.18 23.56
C ALA A 304 3.12 -5.62 23.82
N SER A 305 3.23 -4.36 24.23
CA SER A 305 4.51 -3.69 24.44
C SER A 305 4.57 -3.00 25.80
N PHE A 306 5.79 -2.84 26.34
CA PHE A 306 6.03 -2.18 27.62
C PHE A 306 6.89 -0.94 27.42
N ALA A 307 6.55 0.16 28.09
CA ALA A 307 7.33 1.38 28.02
C ALA A 307 8.70 1.18 28.70
N ALA A 308 9.77 1.65 28.05
CA ALA A 308 11.13 1.38 28.50
C ALA A 308 11.48 1.99 29.87
N LEU A 309 10.81 3.09 30.27
CA LEU A 309 11.14 3.85 31.47
C LEU A 309 10.44 3.34 32.73
N ASP A 310 9.16 3.01 32.64
CA ASP A 310 8.33 2.66 33.80
C ASP A 310 7.69 1.26 33.67
N ASN A 311 8.00 0.55 32.58
CA ASN A 311 7.45 -0.77 32.28
C ASN A 311 5.91 -0.79 32.21
N SER A 312 5.28 0.36 31.89
CA SER A 312 3.83 0.44 31.71
C SER A 312 3.38 -0.29 30.44
N PRO A 313 2.28 -1.08 30.50
CA PRO A 313 1.78 -1.81 29.35
C PRO A 313 1.03 -0.90 28.37
N PHE A 314 1.30 -1.05 27.07
CA PHE A 314 0.58 -0.39 25.98
C PHE A 314 0.46 -1.27 24.74
N LEU A 315 -0.50 -0.98 23.85
CA LEU A 315 -0.68 -1.70 22.59
C LEU A 315 -0.03 -0.94 21.44
N ALA A 316 0.83 -1.60 20.67
CA ALA A 316 1.62 -0.96 19.60
C ALA A 316 0.79 -0.50 18.38
N VAL A 317 -0.44 -0.99 18.23
CA VAL A 317 -1.37 -0.63 17.15
C VAL A 317 -2.57 0.08 17.79
N GLU A 318 -2.50 1.40 17.97
CA GLU A 318 -3.51 2.14 18.75
C GLU A 318 -4.89 2.22 18.07
N LYS A 319 -5.91 1.78 18.82
CA LYS A 319 -7.25 2.38 19.00
C LYS A 319 -8.07 1.64 20.07
N ASP A 320 -7.68 0.42 20.46
CA ASP A 320 -8.26 -0.24 21.63
C ASP A 320 -7.50 0.19 22.89
N SER A 321 -8.23 0.68 23.88
CA SER A 321 -7.68 0.89 25.22
C SER A 321 -7.13 -0.44 25.75
N ALA A 322 -6.00 -0.43 26.45
CA ALA A 322 -5.40 -1.64 27.03
C ALA A 322 -6.25 -2.31 28.14
N ALA A 323 -7.50 -1.87 28.34
CA ALA A 323 -8.39 -2.20 29.46
C ALA A 323 -9.65 -2.98 29.03
#